data_AF-A0A9D8SHC7-F1
#
_entry.id   AF-A0A9D8SHC7-F1
#
_cell.length_a   1.000
_cell.length_b   1.000
_cell.length_c   1.000
_cell.angle_alpha   90.00
_cell.angle_beta   90.00
_cell.angle_gamma   90.00
#
_symmetry.space_group_name_H-M   'P 1'
#
loop_
_entity.id
_entity.type
_entity.pdbx_description
1 polymer ?
#
loop_
_entity_poly.entity_id
_entity_poly.type
_entity_poly.pdbx_seq_one_letter_code
_entity_poly.pdbx_strand_id
1 'polypeptide(L)' 'MQVTENNKFKRIVLKLSGEALAGEKGFGIDPEVVYSLAA' A
#
# COMPACT_ATOMS: atom_id res chain seq x y z
N MET A 1 8.28 -9.54 27.81
CA MET A 1 8.72 -9.93 26.45
C MET A 1 8.56 -8.70 25.58
N GLN A 2 9.63 -7.95 25.32
CA GLN A 2 9.58 -6.78 24.44
C GLN A 2 9.70 -7.28 23.00
N VAL A 3 8.61 -7.21 22.25
CA VAL A 3 8.65 -7.36 20.79
C VAL A 3 9.19 -6.03 20.26
N THR A 4 10.50 -5.95 20.06
CA THR A 4 11.09 -4.82 19.34
C THR A 4 10.72 -5.00 17.86
N GLU A 5 9.67 -4.30 17.43
CA GLU A 5 9.38 -4.04 16.02
C GLU A 5 10.51 -3.18 15.45
N ASN A 6 11.66 -3.82 15.20
CA ASN A 6 12.76 -3.23 14.48
C ASN A 6 12.31 -3.13 13.03
N ASN A 7 11.72 -1.99 12.66
CA ASN A 7 11.54 -1.64 11.26
C ASN A 7 12.89 -1.79 10.55
N LYS A 8 13.01 -2.88 9.77
CA LYS A 8 14.28 -3.35 9.20
C LYS A 8 14.89 -2.34 8.22
N PHE A 9 14.08 -1.41 7.72
CA PHE A 9 14.47 -0.45 6.70
C PHE A 9 14.22 0.98 7.17
N LYS A 10 15.25 1.82 7.03
CA LYS A 10 15.20 3.25 7.33
C LYS A 10 14.46 4.06 6.25
N ARG A 11 14.49 3.60 4.99
CA ARG A 11 13.84 4.24 3.84
C ARG A 11 13.51 3.18 2.80
N ILE A 12 12.31 3.27 2.23
CA ILE A 12 11.87 2.42 1.13
C ILE A 12 11.28 3.27 0.01
N VAL A 13 11.32 2.73 -1.21
CA VAL A 13 10.51 3.18 -2.33
C VAL A 13 9.57 2.03 -2.64
N LEU A 14 8.28 2.21 -2.38
CA LEU A 14 7.27 1.20 -2.66
C LEU A 14 6.66 1.49 -4.03
N LYS A 15 6.89 0.59 -4.98
CA LYS A 15 6.28 0.66 -6.31
C LYS A 15 5.01 -0.18 -6.32
N LEU A 16 3.92 0.40 -6.79
CA LEU A 16 2.63 -0.25 -6.96
C LEU A 16 2.31 -0.43 -8.45
N SER A 17 1.53 -1.45 -8.81
CA SER A 17 0.99 -1.55 -10.17
C SER A 17 -0.24 -0.64 -10.31
N GLY A 18 -0.53 -0.19 -11.54
CA GLY A 18 -1.75 0.58 -11.82
C GLY A 18 -3.01 -0.25 -11.60
N GLU A 19 -2.96 -1.56 -11.91
CA GLU A 19 -4.10 -2.46 -11.70
C GLU A 19 -4.47 -2.59 -10.21
N ALA A 20 -3.47 -2.56 -9.32
CA ALA A 20 -3.73 -2.61 -7.89
C ALA A 20 -4.54 -1.41 -7.41
N LEU A 21 -4.36 -0.23 -8.02
CA LEU A 21 -5.14 0.96 -7.70
C LEU A 21 -6.54 0.96 -8.32
N ALA A 22 -6.77 0.17 -9.37
CA ALA A 22 -8.05 0.12 -10.07
C ALA A 22 -9.10 -0.76 -9.38
N GLY A 23 -8.67 -1.64 -8.45
CA GLY A 23 -9.56 -2.57 -7.76
C GLY A 23 -10.29 -3.50 -8.72
N GLU A 24 -11.53 -3.86 -8.37
CA GLU A 24 -12.35 -4.77 -9.16
C GLU A 24 -12.77 -4.21 -10.53
N LYS A 25 -12.70 -2.88 -10.71
CA LYS A 25 -13.06 -2.23 -11.98
C LYS A 25 -12.07 -2.51 -13.10
N GLY A 26 -10.83 -2.89 -12.77
CA GLY A 26 -9.78 -3.21 -13.73
C GLY A 26 -9.27 -2.02 -14.56
N PHE A 27 -9.80 -0.81 -14.34
CA PHE A 27 -9.33 0.43 -14.95
C PHE A 27 -9.58 1.64 -14.04
N GLY A 28 -8.81 2.71 -14.23
CA GLY A 28 -8.92 3.95 -13.47
C GLY A 28 -8.30 3.83 -12.07
N ILE A 29 -8.79 4.65 -11.14
CA ILE A 29 -8.37 4.63 -9.74
C ILE A 29 -9.62 4.40 -8.90
N ASP A 30 -9.59 3.37 -8.08
CA ASP A 30 -10.61 3.08 -7.09
C ASP A 30 -10.32 3.87 -5.80
N PRO A 31 -11.20 4.82 -5.41
CA PRO A 31 -11.01 5.59 -4.19
C PRO A 31 -10.93 4.73 -2.94
N GLU A 32 -11.69 3.63 -2.85
CA GLU A 32 -11.70 2.78 -1.65
C GLU A 32 -10.34 2.11 -1.44
N VAL A 33 -9.72 1.63 -2.51
CA VAL A 33 -8.38 1.03 -2.48
C VAL A 33 -7.35 2.07 -2.02
N VAL A 34 -7.41 3.29 -2.56
CA VAL A 34 -6.49 4.38 -2.16
C VAL A 34 -6.65 4.73 -0.69
N TYR A 35 -7.89 4.82 -0.18
CA TYR A 35 -8.13 5.10 1.23
C TYR A 35 -7.59 3.99 2.12
N SER A 36 -7.73 2.72 1.74
CA SER A 36 -7.20 1.59 2.51
C SER A 36 -5.66 1.58 2.59
N LEU A 37 -4.98 2.05 1.56
CA LEU A 37 -3.52 2.10 1.51
C LEU A 37 -2.93 3.26 2.34
N ALA A 38 -3.68 4.34 2.47
CA ALA A 38 -3.23 5.56 3.15
C ALA A 38 -3.47 5.53 4.68
N ALA A 39 -4.29 4.60 5.17
CA ALA A 39 -4.60 4.41 6.59
C ALA A 39 -3.43 3.81 7.37
#